data_AF-A0A820YIT4-F1
#
_entry.id   AF-A0A820YIT4-F1
#
_cell.length_a   1.000
_cell.length_b   1.000
_cell.length_c   1.000
_cell.angle_alpha   90.00
_cell.angle_beta   90.00
_cell.angle_gamma   90.00
#
_symmetry.space_group_name_H-M   'P 1'
#
loop_
_entity.id
_entity.type
_entity.pdbx_description
1 polymer ?
#
loop_
_entity_poly.entity_id
_entity_poly.type
_entity_poly.pdbx_seq_one_letter_code
_entity_poly.pdbx_strand_id
1 'polypeptide(L)'
;MSEMCESQETPGFAYMDEDSINAELKCSICFDPFTNPVTTSCCNNVFCLSCIEKVLKKKPVCPLCCHEPLSRIHIKLPDLIIFSSLYQLLVKCESCGESNIQRGFFNEHINVSCPKIKVTCSGVDLKCEWVGPRDQLASHITSCNFEYMRPIFGQFISTTKELKFQVNCLRDHCRELEIDNKRCNSKLNALEIRCQQLELMPNLGKGQKRARDDEIPVTKSKLMSATRISSTSSN
;
A
#
# COMPACT_ATOMS: atom_id res chain seq x y z
N MET A 1 -6.01 9.10 24.39
CA MET A 1 -6.58 7.73 24.45
C MET A 1 -5.45 6.77 24.22
N SER A 2 -5.22 5.93 25.22
CA SER A 2 -3.96 5.31 25.57
C SER A 2 -3.45 4.32 24.51
N GLU A 3 -2.20 4.50 24.08
CA GLU A 3 -1.42 3.46 23.42
C GLU A 3 -1.06 2.40 24.46
N MET A 4 -1.78 1.28 24.45
CA MET A 4 -1.32 0.05 25.08
C MET A 4 -0.41 -0.65 24.08
N CYS A 5 0.90 -0.38 24.17
CA CYS A 5 1.90 -1.19 23.51
C CYS A 5 2.05 -2.46 24.35
N GLU A 6 1.19 -3.44 24.08
CA GLU A 6 1.30 -4.77 24.66
C GLU A 6 2.56 -5.42 24.06
N SER A 7 3.50 -5.77 24.93
CA SER A 7 4.77 -6.40 24.59
C SER A 7 4.50 -7.71 23.85
N GLN A 8 4.47 -7.66 22.51
CA GLN A 8 4.35 -8.86 21.70
C GLN A 8 5.66 -9.65 21.83
N GLU A 9 5.63 -10.69 22.66
CA GLU A 9 6.67 -11.71 22.70
C GLU A 9 6.79 -12.33 21.31
N THR A 10 7.92 -12.10 20.64
CA THR A 10 8.20 -12.72 19.35
C THR A 10 8.28 -14.24 19.54
N PRO A 11 7.55 -15.04 18.75
CA PRO A 11 7.56 -16.50 18.89
C PRO A 11 8.98 -17.06 18.74
N GLY A 12 9.43 -17.79 19.75
CA GLY A 12 10.75 -18.39 19.78
C GLY A 12 10.81 -19.79 19.19
N PHE A 13 12.04 -20.25 18.97
CA PHE A 13 12.37 -21.62 18.59
C PHE A 13 13.60 -22.07 19.37
N ALA A 14 13.67 -23.38 19.62
CA ALA A 14 14.86 -24.04 20.16
C ALA A 14 15.57 -24.81 19.05
N TYR A 15 16.89 -24.86 19.06
CA TYR A 15 17.62 -25.72 18.13
C TYR A 15 17.49 -27.18 18.57
N MET A 16 17.42 -28.10 17.59
CA MET A 16 17.20 -29.51 17.89
C MET A 16 18.43 -30.22 18.46
N ASP A 17 19.61 -29.77 18.05
CA ASP A 17 20.89 -30.29 18.50
C ASP A 17 21.91 -29.14 18.51
N GLU A 18 21.93 -28.39 19.61
CA GLU A 18 22.79 -27.21 19.78
C GLU A 18 24.28 -27.53 19.80
N ASP A 19 24.61 -28.72 20.31
CA ASP A 19 25.98 -29.20 20.45
C ASP A 19 26.58 -29.61 19.11
N SER A 20 25.76 -30.13 18.19
CA SER A 20 26.19 -30.46 16.82
C SER A 20 26.28 -29.26 15.87
N ILE A 21 25.86 -28.05 16.28
CA ILE A 21 26.00 -26.86 15.45
C ILE A 21 27.48 -26.48 15.35
N ASN A 22 28.01 -26.51 14.12
CA ASN A 22 29.38 -26.12 13.82
C ASN A 22 29.70 -24.72 14.40
N ALA A 23 30.83 -24.62 15.10
CA ALA A 23 31.33 -23.38 15.70
C ALA A 23 31.51 -22.24 14.68
N GLU A 24 31.75 -22.57 13.40
CA GLU A 24 31.82 -21.60 12.30
C GLU A 24 30.50 -20.86 12.03
N LEU A 25 29.38 -21.39 12.52
CA LEU A 25 28.05 -20.76 12.42
C LEU A 25 27.69 -19.94 13.66
N LYS A 26 28.58 -19.86 14.66
CA LYS A 26 28.37 -19.16 15.93
C LYS A 26 29.09 -17.81 15.95
N CYS A 27 28.45 -16.82 16.56
CA CYS A 27 29.02 -15.49 16.70
C CYS A 27 30.09 -15.43 17.78
N SER A 28 31.26 -14.89 17.49
CA SER A 28 32.34 -14.74 18.49
C SER A 28 32.07 -13.70 19.59
N ILE A 29 30.93 -13.01 19.55
CA ILE A 29 30.54 -12.01 20.57
C ILE A 29 29.50 -12.58 21.53
N CYS A 30 28.42 -13.21 21.02
CA CYS A 30 27.37 -13.79 21.86
C CYS A 30 27.44 -15.30 22.01
N PHE A 31 28.29 -15.98 21.22
CA PHE A 31 28.48 -17.43 21.18
C PHE A 31 27.28 -18.26 20.67
N ASP A 32 26.18 -17.61 20.30
CA ASP A 32 25.02 -18.24 19.68
C ASP A 32 25.16 -18.34 18.15
N PRO A 33 24.41 -19.25 17.48
CA PRO A 33 24.28 -19.24 16.04
C PRO A 33 23.85 -17.87 15.51
N PHE A 34 24.40 -17.46 14.36
CA PHE A 34 24.23 -16.08 13.89
C PHE A 34 22.77 -15.64 13.74
N THR A 35 22.41 -14.51 14.34
CA THR A 35 21.12 -13.84 14.12
C THR A 35 21.35 -12.59 13.27
N ASN A 36 20.72 -12.54 12.09
CA ASN A 36 20.98 -11.54 11.05
C ASN A 36 22.50 -11.34 10.81
N PRO A 37 23.20 -12.38 10.30
CA PRO A 37 24.65 -12.35 10.12
C PRO A 37 25.09 -11.21 9.22
N VAL A 38 26.23 -10.61 9.55
CA VAL A 38 26.92 -9.59 8.75
C VAL A 38 28.42 -9.82 8.78
N THR A 39 29.10 -9.46 7.71
CA THR A 39 30.55 -9.66 7.54
C THR A 39 31.29 -8.33 7.58
N THR A 40 32.40 -8.27 8.32
CA THR A 40 33.29 -7.11 8.32
C THR A 40 34.29 -7.18 7.17
N SER A 41 34.47 -6.09 6.41
CA SER A 41 35.35 -6.08 5.23
C SER A 41 36.85 -6.13 5.51
N CYS A 42 37.30 -5.89 6.75
CA CYS A 42 38.73 -5.87 7.10
C CYS A 42 39.34 -7.27 7.23
N CYS A 43 38.57 -8.25 7.70
CA CYS A 43 39.05 -9.61 7.98
C CYS A 43 38.04 -10.71 7.61
N ASN A 44 36.93 -10.35 6.95
CA ASN A 44 35.87 -11.24 6.51
C ASN A 44 35.24 -12.11 7.61
N ASN A 45 35.32 -11.69 8.87
CA ASN A 45 34.65 -12.37 9.97
C ASN A 45 33.16 -12.00 10.06
N VAL A 46 32.35 -12.98 10.46
CA VAL A 46 30.90 -12.88 10.55
C VAL A 46 30.47 -12.65 11.99
N PHE A 47 29.48 -11.79 12.19
CA PHE A 47 28.87 -11.49 13.50
C PHE A 47 27.36 -11.33 13.37
N CYS A 48 26.63 -11.43 14.48
CA CYS A 48 25.25 -10.93 14.52
C CYS A 48 25.26 -9.40 14.33
N LEU A 49 24.36 -8.85 13.51
CA LEU A 49 24.25 -7.40 13.28
C LEU A 49 24.16 -6.63 14.61
N SER A 50 23.26 -7.06 15.49
CA SER A 50 23.05 -6.42 16.80
C SER A 50 24.29 -6.48 17.70
N CYS A 51 25.11 -7.52 17.57
CA CYS A 51 26.32 -7.68 18.36
C CYS A 51 27.44 -6.74 17.89
N ILE A 52 27.73 -6.72 16.59
CA ILE A 52 28.78 -5.84 16.06
C ILE A 52 28.39 -4.36 16.23
N GLU A 53 27.12 -4.00 16.04
CA GLU A 53 26.66 -2.63 16.27
C GLU A 53 26.84 -2.17 17.73
N LYS A 54 26.60 -3.06 18.70
CA LYS A 54 26.85 -2.76 20.13
C LYS A 54 28.32 -2.48 20.41
N VAL A 55 29.25 -3.21 19.77
CA VAL A 55 30.69 -2.97 19.93
C VAL A 55 31.09 -1.65 19.28
N LEU A 56 30.64 -1.41 18.04
CA LEU A 56 30.99 -0.19 17.28
C LEU A 56 30.47 1.09 17.94
N LYS A 57 29.35 1.04 18.67
CA LYS A 57 28.87 2.15 19.49
C LYS A 57 29.85 2.56 20.60
N LYS A 58 30.67 1.61 21.10
CA LYS A 58 31.66 1.87 22.15
C LYS A 58 33.01 2.29 21.58
N LYS A 59 33.51 1.53 20.59
CA LYS A 59 34.75 1.85 19.86
C LYS A 59 34.64 1.41 18.40
N PRO A 60 35.04 2.25 17.44
CA PRO A 60 34.98 1.94 16.01
C PRO A 60 36.14 1.03 15.57
N VAL A 61 36.25 -0.15 16.19
CA VAL A 61 37.34 -1.12 15.98
C VAL A 61 36.78 -2.52 15.78
N CYS A 62 37.41 -3.30 14.90
CA CYS A 62 37.06 -4.71 14.74
C CYS A 62 37.40 -5.52 16.00
N PRO A 63 36.47 -6.34 16.56
CA PRO A 63 36.73 -7.14 17.75
C PRO A 63 37.81 -8.22 17.60
N LEU A 64 38.08 -8.68 16.37
CA LEU A 64 38.97 -9.83 16.13
C LEU A 64 40.35 -9.43 15.60
N CYS A 65 40.43 -8.44 14.71
CA CYS A 65 41.70 -8.03 14.09
C CYS A 65 42.20 -6.65 14.54
N CYS A 66 41.45 -5.97 15.42
CA CYS A 66 41.77 -4.62 15.90
C CYS A 66 41.91 -3.56 14.80
N HIS A 67 41.44 -3.82 13.58
CA HIS A 67 41.48 -2.86 12.49
C HIS A 67 40.52 -1.69 12.76
N GLU A 68 41.01 -0.48 12.56
CA GLU A 68 40.27 0.77 12.73
C GLU A 68 40.62 1.78 11.61
N PRO A 69 39.68 2.67 11.24
CA PRO A 69 38.32 2.79 11.78
C PRO A 69 37.35 1.78 11.12
N LEU A 70 36.63 1.01 11.95
CA LEU A 70 35.51 0.18 11.52
C LEU A 70 34.20 0.92 11.75
N SER A 71 33.35 0.98 10.72
CA SER A 71 32.07 1.68 10.74
C SER A 71 31.04 0.93 9.90
N ARG A 72 29.79 1.41 9.87
CA ARG A 72 28.70 0.76 9.12
C ARG A 72 29.00 0.54 7.63
N ILE A 73 29.82 1.38 7.00
CA ILE A 73 30.20 1.26 5.58
C ILE A 73 31.03 -0.01 5.32
N HIS A 74 31.72 -0.50 6.35
CA HIS A 74 32.57 -1.67 6.30
C HIS A 74 31.83 -2.97 6.67
N ILE A 75 30.54 -2.88 6.98
CA ILE A 75 29.67 -4.01 7.28
C ILE A 75 28.91 -4.40 6.02
N LYS A 76 29.06 -5.64 5.59
CA LYS A 76 28.45 -6.19 4.38
C LYS A 76 27.57 -7.38 4.72
N LEU A 77 26.75 -7.78 3.74
CA LEU A 77 26.05 -9.07 3.82
C LEU A 77 27.06 -10.21 3.79
N PRO A 78 26.76 -11.33 4.47
CA PRO A 78 27.60 -12.51 4.47
C PRO A 78 27.50 -13.25 3.14
N ASP A 79 28.51 -14.09 2.89
CA ASP A 79 28.49 -14.99 1.73
C ASP A 79 27.35 -16.01 1.85
N LEU A 80 26.82 -16.43 0.69
CA LEU A 80 25.67 -17.33 0.59
C LEU A 80 25.88 -18.67 1.29
N ILE A 81 27.11 -19.14 1.42
CA ILE A 81 27.44 -20.42 2.06
C ILE A 81 27.06 -20.39 3.54
N ILE A 82 27.45 -19.34 4.27
CA ILE A 82 27.12 -19.17 5.69
C ILE A 82 25.60 -19.09 5.86
N PHE A 83 24.93 -18.36 4.98
CA PHE A 83 23.47 -18.25 4.99
C PHE A 83 22.80 -19.60 4.75
N SER A 84 23.21 -20.33 3.71
CA SER A 84 22.67 -21.65 3.37
C SER A 84 22.83 -22.64 4.53
N SER A 85 24.04 -22.79 5.07
CA SER A 85 24.33 -23.71 6.18
C SER A 85 23.54 -23.35 7.44
N LEU A 86 23.41 -22.06 7.74
CA LEU A 86 22.64 -21.59 8.89
C LEU A 86 21.12 -21.80 8.73
N TYR A 87 20.60 -21.66 7.51
CA TYR A 87 19.16 -21.81 7.21
C TYR A 87 18.70 -23.27 7.22
N GLN A 88 19.61 -24.20 6.97
CA GLN A 88 19.36 -25.65 7.00
C GLN A 88 19.33 -26.25 8.41
N LEU A 89 19.79 -25.51 9.43
CA LEU A 89 19.73 -25.96 10.82
C LEU A 89 18.29 -26.28 11.22
N LEU A 90 18.08 -27.38 11.92
CA LEU A 90 16.76 -27.82 12.35
C LEU A 90 16.41 -27.23 13.71
N VAL A 91 15.18 -26.72 13.81
CA VAL A 91 14.63 -26.10 15.01
C VAL A 91 13.30 -26.77 15.39
N LYS A 92 12.94 -26.57 16.65
CA LYS A 92 11.66 -26.93 17.23
C LYS A 92 10.92 -25.65 17.59
N CYS A 93 9.67 -25.56 17.14
CA CYS A 93 8.79 -24.45 17.52
C CYS A 93 8.44 -24.56 19.01
N GLU A 94 8.66 -23.48 19.76
CA GLU A 94 8.30 -23.42 21.19
C GLU A 94 6.79 -23.30 21.41
N SER A 95 6.07 -22.72 20.44
CA SER A 95 4.62 -22.52 20.52
C SER A 95 3.83 -23.81 20.33
N CYS A 96 4.10 -24.57 19.25
CA CYS A 96 3.34 -25.79 18.91
C CYS A 96 4.10 -27.09 19.20
N GLY A 97 5.41 -27.05 19.40
CA GLY A 97 6.25 -28.23 19.62
C GLY A 97 6.69 -28.96 18.34
N GLU A 98 6.26 -28.51 17.16
CA GLU A 98 6.67 -29.09 15.87
C GLU A 98 8.19 -29.01 15.71
N SER A 99 8.79 -30.12 15.29
CA SER A 99 10.23 -30.33 15.22
C SER A 99 10.67 -30.53 13.78
N ASN A 100 11.98 -30.54 13.53
CA ASN A 100 12.55 -30.67 12.17
C ASN A 100 12.15 -29.55 11.21
N ILE A 101 11.84 -28.36 11.75
CA ILE A 101 11.61 -27.18 10.93
C ILE A 101 12.98 -26.63 10.55
N GLN A 102 13.26 -26.47 9.27
CA GLN A 102 14.47 -25.75 8.86
C GLN A 102 14.37 -24.30 9.34
N ARG A 103 15.42 -23.79 9.98
CA ARG A 103 15.48 -22.44 10.56
C ARG A 103 15.04 -21.37 9.56
N GLY A 104 15.44 -21.52 8.29
CA GLY A 104 15.03 -20.61 7.22
C GLY A 104 13.52 -20.52 6.99
N PHE A 105 12.79 -21.61 7.27
CA PHE A 105 11.35 -21.73 7.10
C PHE A 105 10.55 -21.51 8.39
N PHE A 106 11.22 -21.22 9.51
CA PHE A 106 10.54 -21.02 10.79
C PHE A 106 9.53 -19.85 10.74
N ASN A 107 9.87 -18.74 10.07
CA ASN A 107 8.95 -17.62 9.91
C ASN A 107 7.72 -17.99 9.07
N GLU A 108 7.89 -18.81 8.04
CA GLU A 108 6.76 -19.32 7.25
C GLU A 108 5.87 -20.21 8.11
N HIS A 109 6.46 -21.13 8.89
CA HIS A 109 5.73 -21.94 9.85
C HIS A 109 4.90 -21.07 10.80
N ILE A 110 5.49 -20.07 11.47
CA ILE A 110 4.75 -19.19 12.41
C ILE A 110 3.60 -18.45 11.73
N ASN A 111 3.83 -17.92 10.53
CA ASN A 111 2.86 -17.07 9.84
C ASN A 111 1.74 -17.85 9.15
N VAL A 112 2.02 -19.07 8.68
CA VAL A 112 1.11 -19.83 7.82
C VAL A 112 0.56 -21.06 8.50
N SER A 113 1.40 -21.84 9.18
CA SER A 113 1.10 -23.24 9.51
C SER A 113 0.98 -23.54 11.01
N CYS A 114 1.59 -22.71 11.87
CA CYS A 114 1.67 -22.98 13.29
C CYS A 114 0.27 -22.98 13.93
N PRO A 115 -0.21 -24.09 14.51
CA PRO A 115 -1.57 -24.18 15.04
C PRO A 115 -1.74 -23.43 16.37
N LYS A 116 -0.68 -23.37 17.19
CA LYS A 116 -0.75 -22.78 18.54
C LYS A 116 -0.34 -21.31 18.61
N ILE A 117 0.06 -20.72 17.48
CA ILE A 117 0.38 -19.29 17.44
C ILE A 117 -0.88 -18.47 17.71
N LYS A 118 -0.75 -17.40 18.50
CA LYS A 118 -1.85 -16.46 18.72
C LYS A 118 -2.07 -15.63 17.46
N VAL A 119 -3.29 -15.65 16.95
CA VAL A 119 -3.73 -14.85 15.80
C VAL A 119 -4.93 -14.01 16.19
N THR A 120 -5.14 -12.91 15.48
CA THR A 120 -6.32 -12.06 15.64
C THR A 120 -7.44 -12.53 14.72
N CYS A 121 -8.68 -12.28 15.12
CA CYS A 121 -9.82 -12.48 14.24
C CYS A 121 -9.74 -11.54 13.04
N SER A 122 -10.18 -12.01 11.88
CA SER A 122 -10.31 -11.23 10.65
C SER A 122 -11.29 -10.06 10.79
N GLY A 123 -12.25 -10.14 11.71
CA GLY A 123 -13.20 -9.07 12.07
C GLY A 123 -12.63 -7.99 13.00
N VAL A 124 -11.32 -7.94 13.23
CA VAL A 124 -10.66 -6.89 14.03
C VAL A 124 -10.89 -5.48 13.48
N ASP A 125 -11.11 -5.36 12.17
CA ASP A 125 -11.52 -4.12 11.49
C ASP A 125 -12.89 -3.62 11.96
N LEU A 126 -13.77 -4.54 12.33
CA LEU A 126 -15.06 -4.29 12.95
C LEU A 126 -15.01 -4.36 14.49
N LYS A 127 -13.81 -4.29 15.07
CA LYS A 127 -13.55 -4.32 16.52
C LYS A 127 -13.87 -5.65 17.20
N CYS A 128 -13.74 -6.77 16.49
CA CYS A 128 -13.61 -8.05 17.17
C CYS A 128 -12.31 -8.06 18.01
N GLU A 129 -12.44 -8.30 19.31
CA GLU A 129 -11.32 -8.32 20.27
C GLU A 129 -10.69 -9.72 20.42
N TRP A 130 -11.18 -10.71 19.67
CA TRP A 130 -10.70 -12.08 19.83
C TRP A 130 -9.25 -12.21 19.37
N VAL A 131 -8.43 -12.74 20.28
CA VAL A 131 -7.05 -13.16 20.06
C VAL A 131 -6.88 -14.54 20.67
N GLY A 132 -6.46 -15.51 19.88
CA GLY A 132 -6.34 -16.88 20.36
C GLY A 132 -5.52 -17.76 19.44
N PRO A 133 -5.28 -19.02 19.82
CA PRO A 133 -4.58 -19.99 18.99
C PRO A 133 -5.20 -20.14 17.59
N ARG A 134 -4.36 -20.28 16.56
CA ARG A 134 -4.81 -20.44 15.16
C ARG A 134 -5.75 -21.62 14.97
N ASP A 135 -5.51 -22.74 15.65
CA ASP A 135 -6.38 -23.92 15.59
C ASP A 135 -7.80 -23.66 16.13
N GLN A 136 -7.98 -22.68 17.02
CA GLN A 136 -9.27 -22.25 17.55
C GLN A 136 -9.96 -21.17 16.71
N LEU A 137 -9.26 -20.58 15.73
CA LEU A 137 -9.80 -19.50 14.90
C LEU A 137 -11.04 -19.96 14.11
N ALA A 138 -11.03 -21.18 13.56
CA ALA A 138 -12.17 -21.71 12.82
C ALA A 138 -13.42 -21.81 13.70
N SER A 139 -13.29 -22.35 14.91
CA SER A 139 -14.41 -22.39 15.87
C SER A 139 -14.87 -20.99 16.26
N HIS A 140 -13.95 -20.06 16.49
CA HIS A 140 -14.30 -18.67 16.76
C HIS A 140 -15.11 -18.05 15.61
N ILE A 141 -14.64 -18.18 14.37
CA ILE A 141 -15.29 -17.61 13.17
C ILE A 141 -16.76 -18.06 13.06
N THR A 142 -17.07 -19.32 13.36
CA THR A 142 -18.47 -19.82 13.30
C THR A 142 -19.43 -19.13 14.28
N SER A 143 -18.90 -18.55 15.36
CA SER A 143 -19.66 -17.85 16.41
C SER A 143 -19.40 -16.34 16.42
N CYS A 144 -18.54 -15.84 15.53
CA CYS A 144 -18.14 -14.45 15.51
C CYS A 144 -19.19 -13.60 14.79
N ASN A 145 -19.94 -12.81 15.56
CA ASN A 145 -20.92 -11.86 15.03
C ASN A 145 -20.31 -10.87 14.02
N PHE A 146 -19.05 -10.48 14.22
CA PHE A 146 -18.38 -9.52 13.33
C PHE A 146 -18.07 -10.15 11.97
N GLU A 147 -17.61 -11.40 11.95
CA GLU A 147 -17.33 -12.10 10.69
C GLU A 147 -18.62 -12.39 9.91
N TYR A 148 -19.71 -12.77 10.61
CA TYR A 148 -21.04 -12.92 10.00
C TYR A 148 -21.53 -11.63 9.33
N MET A 149 -21.28 -10.46 9.94
CA MET A 149 -21.74 -9.17 9.43
C MET A 149 -20.85 -8.57 8.33
N ARG A 150 -19.66 -9.13 8.07
CA ARG A 150 -18.71 -8.57 7.09
C ARG A 150 -19.26 -8.37 5.69
N PRO A 151 -20.04 -9.30 5.09
CA PRO A 151 -20.59 -9.06 3.75
C PRO A 151 -21.47 -7.82 3.70
N ILE A 152 -22.27 -7.60 4.75
CA ILE A 152 -23.15 -6.44 4.89
C ILE A 152 -22.32 -5.16 5.02
N PHE A 153 -21.32 -5.14 5.90
CA PHE A 153 -20.41 -4.01 6.03
C PHE A 153 -19.63 -3.75 4.74
N GLY A 154 -19.21 -4.80 4.02
CA GLY A 154 -18.54 -4.70 2.72
C GLY A 154 -19.41 -4.03 1.66
N GLN A 155 -20.71 -4.35 1.64
CA GLN A 155 -21.68 -3.67 0.79
C GLN A 155 -21.81 -2.19 1.17
N PHE A 156 -21.98 -1.88 2.47
CA PHE A 156 -22.08 -0.49 2.93
C PHE A 156 -20.82 0.33 2.62
N ILE A 157 -19.63 -0.24 2.81
CA ILE A 157 -18.35 0.41 2.48
C ILE A 157 -18.28 0.68 0.97
N SER A 158 -18.70 -0.26 0.13
CA SER A 158 -18.68 -0.11 -1.32
C SER A 158 -19.65 0.98 -1.79
N THR A 159 -20.89 0.98 -1.29
CA THR A 159 -21.87 2.04 -1.56
C THR A 159 -21.39 3.41 -1.08
N THR A 160 -20.75 3.47 0.10
CA THR A 160 -20.20 4.73 0.63
C THR A 160 -19.09 5.28 -0.26
N LYS A 161 -18.23 4.42 -0.80
CA LYS A 161 -17.19 4.81 -1.76
C LYS A 161 -17.81 5.33 -3.05
N GLU A 162 -18.80 4.61 -3.60
CA GLU A 162 -19.50 5.01 -4.82
C GLU A 162 -20.21 6.36 -4.66
N LEU A 163 -20.96 6.54 -3.55
CA LEU A 163 -21.69 7.78 -3.31
C LEU A 163 -20.72 8.98 -3.14
N LYS A 164 -19.58 8.78 -2.46
CA LYS A 164 -18.53 9.82 -2.37
C LYS A 164 -17.96 10.16 -3.74
N PHE A 165 -17.75 9.16 -4.59
CA PHE A 165 -17.28 9.38 -5.95
C PHE A 165 -18.30 10.20 -6.76
N GLN A 166 -19.57 9.81 -6.74
CA GLN A 166 -20.64 10.54 -7.42
C GLN A 166 -20.78 11.99 -6.92
N VAL A 167 -20.67 12.22 -5.61
CA VAL A 167 -20.69 13.58 -5.03
C VAL A 167 -19.54 14.43 -5.54
N ASN A 168 -18.34 13.87 -5.65
CA ASN A 168 -17.19 14.59 -6.17
C ASN A 168 -17.36 14.92 -7.67
N CYS A 169 -17.79 13.95 -8.47
CA CYS A 169 -18.06 14.17 -9.89
C CYS A 169 -19.14 15.24 -10.12
N LEU A 170 -20.24 15.18 -9.38
CA LEU A 170 -21.32 16.16 -9.50
C LEU A 170 -20.84 17.57 -9.10
N ARG A 171 -20.03 17.67 -8.04
CA ARG A 171 -19.43 18.92 -7.60
C ARG A 171 -18.54 19.54 -8.68
N ASP A 172 -17.71 18.73 -9.33
CA ASP A 172 -16.83 19.22 -10.39
C ASP A 172 -17.64 19.67 -11.62
N HIS A 173 -18.68 18.92 -11.98
CA HIS A 173 -19.58 19.32 -13.07
C HIS A 173 -20.34 20.63 -12.78
N CYS A 174 -20.82 20.82 -11.54
CA CYS A 174 -21.43 22.10 -11.12
C CYS A 174 -20.46 23.28 -11.25
N ARG A 175 -19.18 23.10 -10.88
CA ARG A 175 -18.15 24.14 -11.03
C ARG A 175 -17.92 24.52 -12.50
N GLU A 176 -17.88 23.54 -13.39
CA GLU A 176 -17.74 23.79 -14.83
C GLU A 176 -18.92 24.60 -15.37
N LEU A 177 -20.15 24.20 -15.04
CA LEU A 177 -21.36 24.91 -15.44
C LEU A 177 -21.39 26.35 -14.92
N GLU A 178 -20.93 26.60 -13.69
CA GLU A 178 -20.80 27.95 -13.14
C GLU A 178 -19.81 28.82 -13.93
N ILE A 179 -18.67 28.24 -14.34
CA ILE A 179 -17.67 28.93 -15.16
C ILE A 179 -18.27 29.29 -16.53
N ASP A 180 -18.95 28.34 -17.17
CA ASP A 180 -19.58 28.56 -18.48
C ASP A 180 -20.72 29.57 -18.40
N ASN A 181 -21.54 29.52 -17.34
CA ASN A 181 -22.61 30.48 -17.11
C ASN A 181 -22.05 31.91 -16.97
N LYS A 182 -20.98 32.08 -16.17
CA LYS A 182 -20.27 33.37 -16.03
C LYS A 182 -19.75 33.86 -17.39
N ARG A 183 -19.12 32.98 -18.17
CA ARG A 183 -18.59 33.31 -19.50
C ARG A 183 -19.70 33.73 -20.47
N CYS A 184 -20.83 33.02 -20.50
CA CYS A 184 -21.97 33.34 -21.35
C CYS A 184 -22.62 34.67 -20.95
N ASN A 185 -22.82 34.93 -19.66
CA ASN A 185 -23.35 36.21 -19.19
C ASN A 185 -22.44 37.38 -19.57
N SER A 186 -21.11 37.24 -19.48
CA SER A 186 -20.18 38.28 -19.94
C SER A 186 -20.33 38.59 -21.44
N LYS A 187 -20.50 37.55 -22.27
CA LYS A 187 -20.75 37.73 -23.72
C LYS A 187 -22.07 38.41 -23.99
N LEU A 188 -23.13 38.03 -23.26
CA LEU A 188 -24.47 38.60 -23.40
C LEU A 188 -24.45 40.09 -23.05
N ASN A 189 -23.86 40.47 -21.91
CA ASN A 189 -23.69 41.87 -21.51
C ASN A 189 -22.90 42.67 -22.57
N ALA A 190 -21.83 42.10 -23.12
CA ALA A 190 -21.05 42.77 -24.17
C ALA A 190 -21.87 43.02 -25.45
N LEU A 191 -22.73 42.08 -25.82
CA LEU A 191 -23.65 42.25 -26.95
C LEU A 191 -24.74 43.29 -26.66
N GLU A 192 -25.31 43.29 -25.46
CA GLU A 192 -26.31 44.30 -25.03
C GLU A 192 -25.74 45.72 -25.11
N ILE A 193 -24.52 45.94 -24.61
CA ILE A 193 -23.83 47.23 -24.71
C ILE A 193 -23.67 47.63 -26.18
N ARG A 194 -23.27 46.69 -27.04
CA ARG A 194 -23.04 46.96 -28.46
C ARG A 194 -24.35 47.30 -29.21
N CYS A 195 -25.46 46.66 -28.83
CA CYS A 195 -26.79 47.00 -29.36
C CYS A 195 -27.22 48.40 -28.94
N GLN A 196 -27.09 48.75 -27.65
CA GLN A 196 -27.41 50.11 -27.15
C GLN A 196 -26.59 51.20 -27.86
N GLN A 197 -25.32 50.94 -28.17
CA GLN A 197 -24.48 51.88 -28.92
C GLN A 197 -24.96 52.10 -30.37
N LEU A 198 -25.50 51.08 -31.03
CA LEU A 198 -26.05 51.18 -32.39
C LEU A 198 -27.37 51.97 -32.42
N GLU A 199 -28.20 51.83 -31.39
CA GLU A 199 -29.46 52.57 -31.25
C GLU A 199 -29.25 54.08 -31.06
N LEU A 200 -28.07 54.51 -30.59
CA LEU A 200 -27.72 55.92 -30.36
C LEU A 200 -27.07 56.61 -31.58
N MET A 201 -26.93 55.93 -32.72
CA MET A 201 -26.37 56.55 -33.93
C MET A 201 -27.41 57.47 -34.63
N PRO A 202 -27.06 58.72 -35.01
CA PRO A 202 -27.99 59.58 -35.72
C PRO A 202 -28.21 59.09 -37.15
N ASN A 203 -29.47 59.15 -37.60
CA ASN A 203 -29.92 58.80 -38.95
C ASN A 203 -29.08 59.49 -40.03
N LEU A 204 -28.18 58.74 -40.69
CA LEU A 204 -27.60 59.14 -41.96
C LEU A 204 -28.30 58.38 -43.09
N GLY A 205 -29.46 58.89 -43.48
CA GLY A 205 -30.08 58.54 -44.75
C GLY A 205 -29.47 59.37 -45.89
N LYS A 206 -28.90 58.68 -46.90
CA LYS A 206 -29.09 58.90 -48.35
C LYS A 206 -28.11 57.99 -49.13
N GLY A 207 -28.66 57.15 -50.00
CA GLY A 207 -27.93 56.06 -50.66
C GLY A 207 -27.27 56.41 -51.99
N GLN A 208 -26.75 55.38 -52.66
CA GLN A 208 -26.56 55.31 -54.12
C GLN A 208 -26.39 53.87 -54.58
N LYS A 209 -27.09 53.51 -55.67
CA LYS A 209 -27.06 52.21 -56.36
C LYS A 209 -25.81 52.05 -57.22
N ARG A 210 -25.18 50.86 -57.24
CA ARG A 210 -24.57 50.09 -58.37
C ARG A 210 -24.25 48.67 -57.85
N ALA A 211 -24.02 47.59 -58.59
CA ALA A 211 -24.55 46.94 -59.79
C ALA A 211 -23.96 45.49 -59.76
N ARG A 212 -24.70 44.47 -60.25
CA ARG A 212 -24.31 43.17 -60.89
C ARG A 212 -22.83 42.73 -60.84
N ASP A 213 -22.41 41.47 -60.68
CA ASP A 213 -22.96 40.10 -60.72
C ASP A 213 -21.93 39.19 -60.00
N ASP A 214 -22.36 38.03 -59.47
CA ASP A 214 -21.73 36.71 -59.66
C ASP A 214 -22.31 35.68 -58.66
N GLU A 215 -22.99 34.68 -59.21
CA GLU A 215 -23.46 33.45 -58.56
C GLU A 215 -22.25 32.63 -58.03
N ILE A 216 -22.34 31.70 -57.06
CA ILE A 216 -22.81 30.30 -57.12
C ILE A 216 -22.38 29.68 -55.73
N PRO A 217 -22.90 28.55 -55.19
CA PRO A 217 -24.27 28.11 -54.86
C PRO A 217 -24.46 27.76 -53.36
N VAL A 218 -25.72 27.60 -52.97
CA VAL A 218 -26.14 26.90 -51.74
C VAL A 218 -26.00 25.39 -51.92
N THR A 219 -25.49 24.66 -50.92
CA THR A 219 -25.81 23.25 -50.71
C THR A 219 -26.41 23.02 -49.32
N LYS A 220 -27.53 22.30 -49.31
CA LYS A 220 -28.35 21.92 -48.15
C LYS A 220 -27.83 20.65 -47.47
N SER A 221 -27.96 20.66 -46.14
CA SER A 221 -28.31 19.54 -45.25
C SER A 221 -27.30 18.40 -44.99
N LYS A 222 -27.12 18.09 -43.70
CA LYS A 222 -27.62 16.82 -43.14
C LYS A 222 -27.80 16.91 -41.62
N LEU A 223 -29.07 16.82 -41.20
CA LEU A 223 -29.45 16.22 -39.92
C LEU A 223 -28.97 14.76 -39.94
N MET A 224 -28.40 14.29 -38.82
CA MET A 224 -28.44 12.89 -38.44
C MET A 224 -28.76 12.82 -36.95
N SER A 225 -30.00 12.42 -36.68
CA SER A 225 -30.48 11.89 -35.42
C SER A 225 -30.05 10.42 -35.30
N ALA A 226 -29.66 9.98 -34.10
CA ALA A 226 -29.70 8.57 -33.66
C ALA A 226 -29.90 8.60 -32.13
N THR A 227 -31.12 8.46 -31.61
CA THR A 227 -31.88 7.23 -31.33
C THR A 227 -31.34 6.43 -30.14
N ARG A 228 -32.20 6.33 -29.12
CA ARG A 228 -32.16 5.45 -27.94
C ARG A 228 -31.95 3.99 -28.33
N ILE A 229 -31.21 3.24 -27.50
CA ILE A 229 -31.50 1.84 -27.23
C ILE A 229 -31.56 1.62 -25.72
N SER A 230 -32.66 1.00 -25.32
CA SER A 230 -33.08 0.58 -23.99
C SER A 230 -32.38 -0.69 -23.51
N SER A 231 -32.39 -0.84 -22.19
CA SER A 231 -32.27 -2.05 -21.38
C SER A 231 -32.76 -3.37 -22.01
N THR A 232 -31.95 -4.44 -21.84
CA THR A 232 -32.31 -5.85 -21.56
C THR A 232 -31.14 -6.39 -20.70
N SER A 233 -31.27 -6.87 -19.46
CA SER A 233 -31.95 -8.07 -18.91
C SER A 233 -31.73 -9.34 -19.73
N SER A 234 -30.81 -10.19 -19.28
CA SER A 234 -30.79 -11.63 -19.51
C SER A 234 -30.02 -12.30 -18.38
N ASN A 235 -30.75 -13.16 -17.65
CA ASN A 235 -30.38 -14.31 -16.81
C ASN A 235 -29.26 -14.18 -15.78
#